data_AF-A0A6N7Q8Q5-F1
#
_entry.id   AF-A0A6N7Q8Q5-F1
#
_cell.length_a   1.000
_cell.length_b   1.000
_cell.length_c   1.000
_cell.angle_alpha   90.00
_cell.angle_beta   90.00
_cell.angle_gamma   90.00
#
_symmetry.space_group_name_H-M   'P 1'
#
loop_
_entity.id
_entity.type
_entity.pdbx_description
1 polymer ?
#
loop_
_entity_poly.entity_id
_entity_poly.type
_entity_poly.pdbx_seq_one_letter_code
_entity_poly.pdbx_strand_id
1 'polypeptide(L)'
;MKQRLLALAIALLSAGWVLPLWCGVEAWLTFWQRGGTASLQGGPPGDSFPYLAFASACSKVASVWLAVAIGIWAYLGARACLRQMR
;
A
#
# COMPACT_ATOMS: atom_id res chain seq x y z
N MET A 1 9.33 13.52 26.17
CA MET A 1 8.48 13.98 25.05
C MET A 1 9.05 13.69 23.66
N LYS A 2 10.32 14.05 23.35
CA LYS A 2 10.95 13.77 22.04
C LYS A 2 10.86 12.31 21.57
N GLN A 3 11.07 11.33 22.46
CA GLN A 3 10.98 9.91 22.12
C GLN A 3 9.57 9.45 21.74
N ARG A 4 8.52 10.02 22.35
CA ARG A 4 7.12 9.71 22.01
C ARG A 4 6.74 10.29 20.65
N LEU A 5 7.20 11.50 20.33
CA LEU A 5 7.02 12.12 19.01
C LEU A 5 7.73 11.32 17.92
N LEU A 6 8.96 10.85 18.17
CA LEU A 6 9.67 9.97 17.24
C LEU A 6 8.93 8.65 17.03
N ALA A 7 8.43 8.02 18.10
CA ALA A 7 7.64 6.80 17.99
C ALA A 7 6.36 7.02 17.17
N LEU A 8 5.68 8.15 17.38
CA LEU A 8 4.48 8.53 16.61
C LEU A 8 4.80 8.77 15.13
N ALA A 9 5.90 9.46 14.84
CA ALA A 9 6.36 9.70 13.47
C ALA A 9 6.73 8.39 12.75
N ILE A 10 7.38 7.45 13.45
CA ILE A 10 7.69 6.12 12.91
C ILE A 10 6.41 5.33 12.66
N ALA A 11 5.42 5.39 13.56
CA ALA A 11 4.14 4.72 13.38
C ALA A 11 3.36 5.29 12.18
N LEU A 12 3.31 6.62 12.04
CA LEU A 12 2.71 7.30 10.88
C LEU A 12 3.42 6.96 9.57
N LEU A 13 4.76 6.97 9.57
CA LEU A 13 5.56 6.60 8.41
C LEU A 13 5.35 5.12 8.05
N SER A 14 5.18 4.26 9.04
CA SER A 14 4.88 2.83 8.84
C SER A 14 3.50 2.60 8.21
N ALA A 15 2.56 3.55 8.32
CA ALA A 15 1.27 3.52 7.63
C ALA A 15 1.33 4.09 6.19
N GLY A 16 2.50 4.54 5.73
CA GLY A 16 2.69 5.15 4.41
C GLY A 16 2.34 4.24 3.22
N TRP A 17 2.25 2.92 3.41
CA TRP A 17 1.82 1.97 2.39
C TRP A 17 0.30 2.04 2.10
N VAL A 18 -0.50 2.59 3.01
CA VAL A 18 -1.96 2.63 2.90
C VAL A 18 -2.41 3.52 1.75
N LEU A 19 -1.79 4.69 1.58
CA LEU A 19 -2.08 5.64 0.50
C LEU A 19 -1.93 5.04 -0.90
N PRO A 20 -0.75 4.49 -1.29
CA PRO A 20 -0.60 3.87 -2.60
C PRO A 20 -1.52 2.66 -2.76
N LEU A 21 -1.74 1.86 -1.72
CA LEU A 21 -2.69 0.74 -1.79
C LEU A 21 -4.12 1.21 -2.08
N TRP A 22 -4.57 2.25 -1.38
CA TRP A 22 -5.89 2.86 -1.58
C TRP A 22 -6.05 3.36 -3.03
N CYS A 23 -5.07 4.12 -3.54
CA CYS A 23 -5.08 4.58 -4.93
C CYS A 23 -5.15 3.43 -5.94
N GLY A 24 -4.45 2.33 -5.68
CA GLY A 24 -4.50 1.14 -6.54
C GLY A 24 -5.86 0.46 -6.53
N VAL A 25 -6.49 0.34 -5.36
CA VAL A 25 -7.85 -0.23 -5.22
C VAL A 25 -8.89 0.65 -5.91
N GLU A 26 -8.83 1.97 -5.72
CA GLU A 26 -9.71 2.93 -6.41
C GLU A 26 -9.58 2.83 -7.93
N ALA A 27 -8.35 2.75 -8.45
CA ALA A 27 -8.11 2.59 -9.88
C ALA A 27 -8.65 1.26 -10.42
N TRP A 28 -8.52 0.17 -9.64
CA TRP A 28 -9.09 -1.13 -9.97
C TRP A 28 -10.63 -1.12 -9.97
N LEU A 29 -11.25 -0.49 -8.96
CA LEU A 29 -12.71 -0.34 -8.90
C LEU A 29 -13.23 0.52 -10.05
N THR A 30 -12.53 1.61 -10.37
CA THR A 30 -12.83 2.49 -11.51
C THR A 30 -12.77 1.73 -12.83
N PHE A 31 -11.79 0.83 -13.00
CA PHE A 31 -11.70 -0.06 -14.15
C PHE A 31 -12.96 -0.92 -14.29
N TRP A 32 -13.40 -1.56 -13.20
CA TRP A 32 -14.62 -2.39 -13.23
C TRP A 32 -15.89 -1.58 -13.47
N GLN A 33 -15.99 -0.39 -12.89
CA GLN A 33 -17.14 0.51 -13.13
C GLN A 33 -17.22 0.93 -14.60
N ARG A 34 -16.09 1.29 -15.23
CA ARG A 34 -16.06 1.71 -16.65
C ARG A 34 -16.18 0.53 -17.62
N GLY A 35 -15.51 -0.58 -17.35
CA GLY A 35 -15.55 -1.78 -18.19
C GLY A 35 -16.89 -2.50 -18.12
N GLY A 36 -17.46 -2.62 -16.91
CA GLY A 36 -18.77 -3.22 -16.69
C GLY A 36 -19.91 -2.40 -17.31
N THR A 37 -19.85 -1.07 -17.23
CA THR A 37 -20.85 -0.19 -17.88
C THR A 37 -20.74 -0.18 -19.40
N ALA A 38 -19.54 -0.21 -19.97
CA ALA A 38 -19.35 -0.30 -21.42
C ALA A 38 -19.89 -1.61 -22.00
N SER A 39 -19.63 -2.74 -21.31
CA SER A 39 -20.10 -4.06 -21.73
C SER A 39 -21.64 -4.19 -21.70
N LEU A 40 -22.30 -3.54 -20.74
CA LEU A 40 -23.76 -3.49 -20.64
C LEU A 40 -24.42 -2.59 -21.70
N GLN A 41 -23.70 -1.60 -22.23
CA GLN A 41 -24.21 -0.66 -23.24
C GLN A 41 -23.87 -1.07 -24.69
N GLY A 42 -23.25 -2.23 -24.90
CA GLY A 42 -22.84 -2.71 -26.23
C GLY A 42 -21.74 -1.85 -26.88
N GLY A 43 -21.09 -0.99 -26.11
CA GLY A 43 -19.98 -0.16 -26.57
C GLY A 43 -18.69 -0.98 -26.71
N PRO A 44 -17.72 -0.52 -27.53
CA PRO A 44 -16.42 -1.17 -27.61
C PRO A 44 -15.81 -1.30 -26.20
N PRO A 45 -15.08 -2.39 -25.90
CA PRO A 45 -14.48 -2.58 -24.59
C PRO A 45 -13.57 -1.38 -24.29
N GLY A 46 -13.90 -0.63 -23.24
CA GLY A 46 -13.14 0.55 -22.85
C GLY A 46 -11.70 0.19 -22.56
N ASP A 47 -10.75 1.01 -23.05
CA ASP A 47 -9.33 0.79 -22.90
C ASP A 47 -8.95 0.47 -21.45
N SER A 48 -8.46 -0.75 -21.20
CA SER A 48 -7.98 -1.21 -19.89
C SER A 48 -6.68 -0.52 -19.46
N PHE A 49 -6.10 0.23 -20.40
CA PHE A 49 -4.75 0.76 -20.43
C PHE A 49 -4.80 2.25 -20.07
N PRO A 50 -5.08 2.60 -18.80
CA PRO A 50 -3.98 2.77 -17.85
C PRO A 50 -4.29 2.30 -16.41
N TYR A 51 -5.52 1.86 -16.12
CA TYR A 51 -5.99 1.60 -14.76
C TYR A 51 -5.28 0.41 -14.10
N LEU A 52 -5.14 -0.69 -14.85
CA LEU A 52 -4.51 -1.91 -14.34
C LEU A 52 -3.00 -1.73 -14.13
N ALA A 53 -2.34 -1.03 -15.06
CA ALA A 53 -0.93 -0.71 -14.94
C ALA A 53 -0.66 0.22 -13.75
N PHE A 54 -1.51 1.24 -13.56
CA PHE A 54 -1.44 2.14 -12.41
C PHE A 54 -1.71 1.40 -11.09
N ALA A 55 -2.76 0.58 -11.03
CA ALA A 55 -3.07 -0.24 -9.86
C ALA A 55 -1.91 -1.18 -9.50
N SER A 56 -1.29 -1.83 -10.50
CA SER A 56 -0.10 -2.67 -10.31
C SER A 56 1.08 -1.87 -9.75
N ALA A 57 1.36 -0.68 -10.28
CA ALA A 57 2.43 0.18 -9.79
C ALA A 57 2.18 0.60 -8.34
N CYS A 58 0.95 1.02 -8.02
CA CYS A 58 0.50 1.35 -6.68
C CYS A 58 0.66 0.18 -5.69
N SER A 59 0.25 -1.03 -6.08
CA SER A 59 0.43 -2.24 -5.26
C SER A 59 1.91 -2.55 -5.02
N LYS A 60 2.77 -2.43 -6.03
CA LYS A 60 4.22 -2.64 -5.86
C LYS A 60 4.82 -1.66 -4.86
N VAL A 61 4.49 -0.37 -4.97
CA VAL A 61 4.96 0.66 -4.03
C VAL A 61 4.46 0.37 -2.61
N ALA A 62 3.18 0.04 -2.45
CA ALA A 62 2.61 -0.33 -1.16
C ALA A 62 3.30 -1.56 -0.54
N SER A 63 3.53 -2.62 -1.34
CA SER A 63 4.19 -3.84 -0.87
C SER A 63 5.63 -3.61 -0.45
N VAL A 64 6.42 -2.82 -1.21
CA VAL A 64 7.80 -2.48 -0.84
C VAL A 64 7.81 -1.69 0.47
N TRP A 65 6.93 -0.70 0.59
CA TRP A 65 6.84 0.11 1.81
C TRP A 65 6.43 -0.73 3.03
N LEU A 66 5.47 -1.64 2.86
CA LEU A 66 5.04 -2.57 3.90
C LEU A 66 6.19 -3.51 4.31
N ALA A 67 6.93 -4.07 3.35
CA ALA A 67 8.06 -4.96 3.63
C ALA A 67 9.16 -4.24 4.43
N VAL A 68 9.46 -2.98 4.06
CA VAL A 68 10.42 -2.14 4.81
C VAL A 68 9.91 -1.88 6.22
N ALA A 69 8.64 -1.51 6.39
CA ALA A 69 8.05 -1.29 7.70
C ALA A 69 8.14 -2.55 8.58
N ILE A 70 7.71 -3.70 8.07
CA ILE A 70 7.79 -4.99 8.76
C ILE A 70 9.24 -5.31 9.13
N GLY A 71 10.20 -5.14 8.21
CA GLY A 71 11.61 -5.39 8.46
C GLY A 71 12.18 -4.56 9.61
N ILE A 72 11.84 -3.27 9.67
CA ILE A 72 12.26 -2.37 10.76
C ILE A 72 11.68 -2.83 12.09
N TRP A 73 10.38 -3.13 12.15
CA TRP A 73 9.73 -3.56 13.38
C TRP A 73 10.23 -4.94 13.85
N ALA A 74 10.44 -5.88 12.92
CA ALA A 74 11.02 -7.19 13.21
C ALA A 74 12.44 -7.06 13.78
N TYR A 75 13.27 -6.20 13.21
CA TYR A 75 14.63 -5.95 13.72
C TYR A 75 14.62 -5.32 15.11
N LEU A 76 13.78 -4.30 15.34
CA LEU A 76 13.65 -3.68 16.66
C LEU A 76 13.14 -4.68 17.72
N GLY A 77 12.15 -5.50 17.37
CA GLY A 77 11.62 -6.56 18.22
C GLY A 77 12.67 -7.62 18.56
N ALA A 78 13.39 -8.11 17.55
CA ALA A 78 14.48 -9.08 17.75
C ALA A 78 15.59 -8.53 18.65
N ARG A 79 16.00 -7.27 18.43
CA ARG A 79 17.02 -6.61 19.25
C ARG A 79 16.55 -6.39 20.70
N ALA A 80 15.28 -6.08 20.92
CA ALA A 80 14.71 -5.97 22.26
C ALA A 80 14.70 -7.33 22.98
N CYS A 81 14.27 -8.39 22.28
CA CYS A 81 14.25 -9.75 22.80
C CYS A 81 15.67 -10.23 23.21
N LEU A 82 16.67 -10.02 22.35
CA LEU A 82 18.06 -10.38 22.63
C LEU A 82 18.67 -9.59 23.79
N ARG A 83 18.27 -8.33 24.00
CA ARG A 83 18.72 -7.54 25.16
C ARG A 83 18.14 -8.04 26.48
N GLN A 84 16.95 -8.63 26.45
CA GLN A 84 16.26 -9.09 27.64
C GLN A 84 16.72 -10.49 28.09
N MET A 85 17.36 -11.25 27.19
CA MET A 85 17.99 -12.55 27.48
C MET A 85 19.42 -12.43 28.02
N ARG A 86 19.98 -11.22 28.09
CA ARG A 86 21.35 -10.93 28.52
C ARG A 86 21.34 -10.30 29.90
#